data_AF-A0A378XGN3-F1
#
_entry.id   AF-A0A378XGN3-F1
#
_cell.length_a   1.000
_cell.length_b   1.000
_cell.length_c   1.000
_cell.angle_alpha   90.00
_cell.angle_beta   90.00
_cell.angle_gamma   90.00
#
_symmetry.space_group_name_H-M   'P 1'
#
loop_
_entity.id
_entity.type
_entity.pdbx_description
1 polymer ?
#
loop_
_entity_poly.entity_id
_entity_poly.type
_entity_poly.pdbx_seq_one_letter_code
_entity_poly.pdbx_strand_id
1 'polypeptide(L)'
;MKKVVFLPLVALTLSACVQLPVYPPMTETEMSEVNCRALWKDAERLNRVIYNVRAKYPHSTPAGRDAEVMDAAQTRLNQVQELSVQNMCTYG
;
A
#
# COMPACT_ATOMS: atom_id res chain seq x y z
N MET A 1 26.17 -47.02 14.46
CA MET A 1 24.72 -47.08 14.74
C MET A 1 24.11 -45.71 14.44
N LYS A 2 23.35 -45.59 13.34
CA LYS A 2 22.78 -44.33 12.85
C LYS A 2 21.48 -44.03 13.61
N LYS A 3 21.43 -42.94 14.37
CA LYS A 3 20.19 -42.43 14.97
C LYS A 3 19.61 -41.38 14.02
N VAL A 4 18.57 -41.77 13.29
CA VAL A 4 17.79 -40.86 12.45
C VAL A 4 16.77 -40.18 13.35
N VAL A 5 16.96 -38.89 13.61
CA VAL A 5 15.99 -38.07 14.35
C VAL A 5 15.03 -37.47 13.33
N PHE A 6 13.83 -38.04 13.25
CA PHE A 6 12.70 -37.45 12.54
C PHE A 6 12.11 -36.34 13.42
N LEU A 7 12.32 -35.08 13.04
CA LEU A 7 11.62 -33.92 13.62
C LEU A 7 10.36 -33.66 12.78
N PRO A 8 9.16 -33.63 13.39
CA PRO A 8 7.93 -33.35 12.66
C PRO A 8 7.92 -31.86 12.26
N LEU A 9 7.82 -31.62 10.95
CA LEU A 9 7.47 -30.33 10.38
C LEU A 9 6.09 -29.92 10.92
N VAL A 10 6.07 -29.10 11.96
CA VAL A 10 4.89 -28.32 12.33
C VAL A 10 4.79 -27.20 11.30
N ALA A 11 4.08 -27.48 10.21
CA ALA A 11 3.65 -26.48 9.26
C ALA A 11 2.66 -25.54 9.97
N LEU A 12 3.18 -24.48 10.59
CA LEU A 12 2.41 -23.28 10.90
C LEU A 12 1.99 -22.66 9.57
N THR A 13 0.86 -23.10 9.03
CA THR A 13 0.14 -22.36 8.00
C THR A 13 -0.35 -21.07 8.64
N LEU A 14 0.52 -20.06 8.67
CA LEU A 14 0.13 -18.69 8.93
C LEU A 14 -0.84 -18.31 7.82
N SER A 15 -2.13 -18.47 8.11
CA SER A 15 -3.23 -17.76 7.46
C SER A 15 -2.91 -16.28 7.54
N ALA A 16 -2.13 -15.78 6.58
CA ALA A 16 -1.89 -14.36 6.42
C ALA A 16 -3.24 -13.76 6.02
N CYS A 17 -3.97 -13.25 7.00
CA CYS A 17 -5.09 -12.36 6.76
C CYS A 17 -4.56 -11.27 5.82
N VAL A 18 -4.99 -11.29 4.56
CA VAL A 18 -4.63 -10.27 3.56
C VAL A 18 -5.34 -9.00 3.98
N GLN A 19 -4.78 -8.33 4.98
CA GLN A 19 -5.17 -7.00 5.38
C GLN A 19 -4.70 -6.04 4.29
N LEU A 20 -5.54 -5.06 3.98
CA LEU A 20 -5.12 -4.00 3.06
C LEU A 20 -3.81 -3.38 3.57
N PRO A 21 -2.80 -3.24 2.70
CA PRO A 21 -1.53 -2.68 3.11
C PRO A 21 -1.74 -1.22 3.52
N VAL A 22 -1.16 -0.84 4.66
CA VAL A 22 -1.01 0.57 5.03
C VAL A 22 0.13 1.11 4.20
N TYR A 23 -0.16 2.12 3.39
CA TYR A 23 0.83 2.73 2.51
C TYR A 23 1.70 3.69 3.33
N PRO A 24 2.99 3.37 3.57
CA PRO A 24 3.85 4.30 4.27
C PRO A 24 4.02 5.58 3.44
N PRO A 25 4.25 6.73 4.09
CA PRO A 25 4.62 7.94 3.37
C PRO A 25 5.88 7.68 2.52
N MET A 26 6.03 8.43 1.44
CA MET A 26 7.21 8.34 0.58
C MET A 26 8.44 8.78 1.37
N THR A 27 9.50 7.98 1.30
CA THR A 27 10.79 8.29 1.91
C THR A 27 11.55 9.34 1.10
N GLU A 28 12.46 10.09 1.71
CA GLU A 28 13.26 11.12 1.00
C GLU A 28 14.02 10.54 -0.21
N THR A 29 14.54 9.32 -0.07
CA THR A 29 15.22 8.61 -1.17
C THR A 29 14.26 8.34 -2.32
N GLU A 30 13.07 7.79 -2.04
CA GLU A 30 12.04 7.58 -3.06
C GLU A 30 11.64 8.89 -3.73
N MET A 31 11.46 9.99 -2.97
CA MET A 31 11.12 11.30 -3.53
C MET A 31 12.17 11.81 -4.54
N SER A 32 13.45 11.51 -4.30
CA SER A 32 14.56 11.97 -5.13
C SER A 32 14.80 11.12 -6.39
N GLU A 33 14.42 9.84 -6.37
CA GLU A 33 14.70 8.88 -7.44
C GLU A 33 13.46 8.55 -8.29
N VAL A 34 12.26 8.94 -7.85
CA VAL A 34 11.01 8.58 -8.51
C VAL A 34 10.83 9.30 -9.85
N ASN A 35 10.50 8.53 -10.89
CA ASN A 35 10.16 9.07 -12.20
C ASN A 35 8.65 9.18 -12.41
N CYS A 36 8.22 9.96 -13.41
CA CYS A 36 6.81 10.20 -13.71
C CYS A 36 5.98 8.93 -13.94
N ARG A 37 6.57 7.89 -14.54
CA ARG A 37 5.88 6.60 -14.73
C ARG A 37 5.62 5.90 -13.40
N ALA A 38 6.57 5.95 -12.49
CA ALA A 38 6.43 5.39 -11.15
C ALA A 38 5.38 6.16 -10.34
N LEU A 39 5.43 7.50 -10.37
CA LEU A 39 4.41 8.36 -9.75
C LEU A 39 3.00 8.05 -10.27
N TRP A 40 2.83 7.93 -11.59
CA TRP A 40 1.53 7.59 -12.18
C TRP A 40 1.00 6.23 -11.70
N LYS A 41 1.85 5.19 -11.71
CA LYS A 41 1.46 3.85 -11.23
C LYS A 41 1.11 3.86 -9.74
N ASP A 42 1.82 4.63 -8.93
CA ASP A 42 1.54 4.74 -7.51
C ASP A 42 0.20 5.46 -7.28
N ALA A 43 -0.05 6.57 -8.01
CA ALA A 43 -1.32 7.27 -7.98
C ALA A 43 -2.50 6.36 -8.38
N GLU A 44 -2.39 5.56 -9.45
CA GLU A 44 -3.43 4.60 -9.84
C GLU A 44 -3.71 3.57 -8.75
N ARG A 45 -2.64 3.03 -8.15
CA ARG A 45 -2.75 2.04 -7.07
C ARG A 45 -3.45 2.64 -5.86
N LEU A 46 -3.04 3.83 -5.43
CA LEU A 46 -3.61 4.52 -4.27
C LEU A 46 -5.08 4.89 -4.50
N ASN A 47 -5.42 5.41 -5.69
CA ASN A 47 -6.80 5.69 -6.06
C ASN A 47 -7.68 4.44 -6.01
N ARG A 48 -7.18 3.28 -6.49
CA ARG A 48 -7.90 2.01 -6.40
C ARG A 48 -8.15 1.59 -4.96
N VAL A 49 -7.17 1.77 -4.07
CA VAL A 49 -7.31 1.44 -2.65
C VAL A 49 -8.36 2.34 -2.00
N ILE A 50 -8.26 3.65 -2.19
CA ILE A 50 -9.21 4.63 -1.64
C ILE A 50 -10.61 4.33 -2.14
N TYR A 51 -10.77 4.04 -3.43
CA TYR A 51 -12.05 3.65 -4.01
C TYR A 51 -12.60 2.37 -3.38
N ASN A 52 -11.79 1.32 -3.27
CA ASN A 52 -12.19 0.04 -2.69
C ASN A 52 -12.60 0.18 -1.22
N VAL A 53 -11.88 1.00 -0.45
CA VAL A 53 -12.27 1.30 0.93
C VAL A 53 -13.60 2.04 0.95
N ARG A 54 -13.74 3.15 0.22
CA ARG A 54 -15.00 3.93 0.17
C ARG A 54 -16.20 3.10 -0.28
N ALA A 55 -16.01 2.20 -1.24
CA ALA A 55 -17.07 1.32 -1.74
C ALA A 55 -17.65 0.38 -0.67
N LYS A 56 -16.89 0.03 0.37
CA LYS A 56 -17.40 -0.75 1.52
C LYS A 56 -18.30 0.08 2.45
N TYR A 57 -18.19 1.41 2.40
CA TYR A 57 -18.89 2.34 3.29
C TYR A 57 -19.74 3.33 2.48
N PRO A 58 -20.76 2.88 1.74
CA PRO A 58 -21.54 3.75 0.85
C PRO A 58 -22.37 4.82 1.59
N HIS A 59 -22.68 4.60 2.86
CA HIS A 59 -23.53 5.47 3.68
C HIS A 59 -22.91 5.79 5.05
N SER A 60 -21.61 5.55 5.19
CA SER A 60 -20.90 5.73 6.46
C SER A 60 -19.44 6.10 6.20
N THR A 61 -18.72 6.42 7.27
CA THR A 61 -17.28 6.66 7.20
C THR A 61 -16.53 5.36 7.49
N PRO A 62 -15.37 5.12 6.84
CA PRO A 62 -14.47 4.04 7.22
C PRO A 62 -14.08 4.15 8.69
N ALA A 63 -13.98 2.99 9.35
CA ALA A 63 -13.64 2.89 10.76
C ALA A 63 -12.56 1.83 11.00
N GLY A 64 -11.84 1.95 12.11
CA GLY A 64 -10.75 1.04 12.47
C GLY A 64 -9.67 0.98 11.38
N ARG A 65 -9.27 -0.23 11.00
CA ARG A 65 -8.18 -0.45 10.04
C ARG A 65 -8.41 0.17 8.67
N ASP A 66 -9.65 0.17 8.18
CA ASP A 66 -9.96 0.75 6.87
C ASP A 66 -9.84 2.29 6.89
N ALA A 67 -10.06 2.94 8.05
CA ALA A 67 -9.77 4.36 8.23
C ALA A 67 -8.27 4.65 8.16
N GLU A 68 -7.44 3.85 8.86
CA GLU A 68 -5.98 3.96 8.83
C GLU A 68 -5.43 3.78 7.41
N VAL A 69 -5.91 2.76 6.68
CA VAL A 69 -5.51 2.50 5.29
C VAL A 69 -5.91 3.65 4.39
N MET A 70 -7.12 4.20 4.55
CA MET A 70 -7.59 5.32 3.74
C MET A 70 -6.77 6.58 4.00
N ASP A 71 -6.51 6.91 5.27
CA ASP A 71 -5.72 8.09 5.65
C ASP A 71 -4.30 7.98 5.09
N ALA A 72 -3.62 6.86 5.34
CA ALA A 72 -2.27 6.62 4.83
C ALA A 72 -2.18 6.64 3.30
N ALA A 73 -3.17 6.03 2.61
CA ALA A 73 -3.24 6.06 1.15
C ALA A 73 -3.48 7.49 0.63
N GLN A 74 -4.30 8.29 1.30
CA GLN A 74 -4.57 9.68 0.93
C GLN A 74 -3.33 10.55 1.15
N THR A 75 -2.61 10.39 2.26
CA THR A 75 -1.35 11.10 2.53
C THR A 75 -0.33 10.82 1.44
N ARG A 76 -0.10 9.54 1.10
CA ARG A 76 0.84 9.18 0.04
C ARG A 76 0.40 9.70 -1.32
N LEU A 77 -0.91 9.69 -1.61
CA LEU A 77 -1.43 10.21 -2.87
C LEU A 77 -1.16 11.72 -3.00
N ASN A 78 -1.30 12.48 -1.92
CA ASN A 78 -0.99 13.91 -1.92
C ASN A 78 0.50 14.15 -2.23
N GLN A 79 1.41 13.39 -1.61
CA GLN A 79 2.85 13.47 -1.90
C GLN A 79 3.16 13.13 -3.36
N VAL A 80 2.53 12.09 -3.91
CA VAL A 80 2.68 11.70 -5.32
C VAL A 80 2.20 12.82 -6.26
N GLN A 81 1.09 13.49 -5.93
CA GLN A 81 0.58 14.62 -6.71
C GLN A 81 1.52 15.82 -6.66
N GLU A 82 2.03 16.16 -5.47
CA GLU A 82 3.01 17.24 -5.31
C GLU A 82 4.28 16.98 -6.13
N LEU A 83 4.83 15.76 -6.04
CA LEU A 83 6.00 15.36 -6.82
C LEU A 83 5.72 15.34 -8.32
N SER A 84 4.52 14.96 -8.73
CA SER A 84 4.13 14.97 -10.14
C SER A 84 4.14 16.39 -10.71
N VAL A 85 3.71 17.37 -9.91
CA VAL A 85 3.77 18.80 -10.28
C VAL A 85 5.23 19.29 -10.29
N GLN A 86 6.01 18.98 -9.25
CA GLN A 86 7.42 19.38 -9.16
C GLN A 86 8.26 18.83 -10.31
N ASN A 87 8.00 17.59 -10.72
CA ASN A 87 8.70 16.93 -11.82
C ASN A 87 8.11 17.23 -13.21
N MET A 88 7.14 18.16 -13.30
CA MET A 88 6.48 18.53 -14.56
C MET A 88 5.93 17.31 -15.34
N CYS A 89 5.43 16.32 -14.61
CA CYS A 89 4.93 15.10 -15.21
C CYS A 89 3.66 15.38 -16.03
N THR A 90 3.74 15.21 -17.34
CA THR A 90 2.56 15.24 -18.21
C THR A 90 1.93 13.86 -18.25
N TYR A 91 0.66 13.78 -17.84
CA TYR A 91 -0.12 12.55 -17.93
C TYR A 91 -0.41 12.23 -19.41
N GLY A 92 0.05 11.05 -19.87
CA GLY A 92 -0.12 10.57 -21.25
C GLY A 92 0.21 9.09 -21.37
#